data_AF-A0A251P350-F1
#
_entry.id   AF-A0A251P350-F1
#
_cell.length_a   1.000
_cell.length_b   1.000
_cell.length_c   1.000
_cell.angle_alpha   90.00
_cell.angle_beta   90.00
_cell.angle_gamma   90.00
#
_symmetry.space_group_name_H-M   'P 1'
#
loop_
_entity.id
_entity.type
_entity.pdbx_description
1 polymer ?
#
loop_
_entity_poly.entity_id
_entity_poly.type
_entity_poly.pdbx_seq_one_letter_code
_entity_poly.pdbx_strand_id
1 'polypeptide(L)'
;LDERKHRKDFKLERNLLYPDPFDKNLSPEEREIYHRFKIFMRFHSNEEQKELLKNIIKEQQIFKRILDLQDARTAGCRTAAEASRYLEDKRKKKTEESSLRIKESSQAGLSGKGLQISPWGPFKGSTAISSSLDYWDITALVGADLLSQTEQRLCSEMKILPSHYLNMLQTISTEIPNGNVKKKSDAHILFKVEPCKVYRVYDMLVKKGMAQA
;
A
#
# COMPACT_ATOMS: atom_id res chain seq x y z
N LEU A 1 28.80 25.20 -17.47
CA LEU A 1 29.73 24.75 -16.40
C LEU A 1 28.99 24.51 -15.09
N ASP A 2 27.98 25.31 -14.78
CA ASP A 2 27.25 25.26 -13.51
C ASP A 2 26.45 23.97 -13.28
N GLU A 3 25.76 23.45 -14.29
CA GLU A 3 25.01 22.19 -14.18
C GLU A 3 25.93 20.98 -13.83
N ARG A 4 27.16 20.97 -14.35
CA ARG A 4 28.15 19.93 -14.05
C ARG A 4 28.64 20.03 -12.60
N LYS A 5 28.80 21.26 -12.09
CA LYS A 5 29.19 21.50 -10.70
C LYS A 5 28.05 21.11 -9.75
N HIS A 6 26.82 21.55 -10.04
CA HIS A 6 25.63 21.22 -9.27
C HIS A 6 25.42 19.69 -9.14
N ARG A 7 25.58 18.91 -10.21
CA ARG A 7 25.47 17.43 -10.13
C ARG A 7 26.57 16.78 -9.30
N LYS A 8 27.79 17.34 -9.28
CA LYS A 8 28.89 16.83 -8.46
C LYS A 8 28.62 17.12 -6.99
N ASP A 9 28.24 18.35 -6.68
CA ASP A 9 27.93 18.80 -5.32
C ASP A 9 26.76 17.99 -4.76
N PHE A 10 25.70 17.78 -5.56
CA PHE A 10 24.56 16.93 -5.18
C PHE A 10 24.96 15.49 -4.87
N LYS A 11 25.82 14.86 -5.70
CA LYS A 11 26.28 13.49 -5.43
C LYS A 11 27.07 13.38 -4.13
N LEU A 12 27.86 14.39 -3.80
CA LEU A 12 28.69 14.43 -2.60
C LEU A 12 27.82 14.70 -1.35
N GLU A 13 26.96 15.71 -1.39
CA GLU A 13 26.02 16.05 -0.32
C GLU A 13 25.11 14.87 0.04
N ARG A 14 24.70 14.09 -0.96
CA ARG A 14 23.81 12.94 -0.78
C ARG A 14 24.49 11.62 -0.49
N ASN A 15 25.82 11.62 -0.30
CA ASN A 15 26.63 10.42 -0.09
C ASN A 15 26.36 9.31 -1.12
N LEU A 16 26.03 9.69 -2.36
CA LEU A 16 25.68 8.73 -3.43
C LEU A 16 26.90 8.05 -4.06
N LEU A 17 28.11 8.34 -3.55
CA LEU A 17 29.36 7.79 -4.04
C LEU A 17 29.65 6.40 -3.45
N TYR A 18 29.15 6.12 -2.25
CA TYR A 18 29.36 4.87 -1.54
C TYR A 18 28.02 4.26 -1.10
N PRO A 19 27.94 2.93 -0.91
CA PRO A 19 26.77 2.30 -0.31
C PRO A 19 26.45 2.94 1.04
N ASP A 20 25.22 3.44 1.16
CA ASP A 20 24.75 4.16 2.34
C ASP A 20 24.81 3.23 3.57
N PRO A 21 25.49 3.61 4.67
CA PRO A 21 25.45 2.85 5.91
C PRO A 21 24.03 2.63 6.43
N PHE A 22 23.10 3.54 6.11
CA PHE A 22 21.69 3.39 6.44
C PHE A 22 21.09 2.14 5.78
N ASP A 23 21.38 1.92 4.49
CA ASP A 23 20.89 0.78 3.71
C ASP A 23 21.31 -0.58 4.31
N LYS A 24 22.53 -0.66 4.86
CA LYS A 24 23.06 -1.90 5.46
C LYS A 24 22.25 -2.38 6.65
N ASN A 25 21.69 -1.47 7.44
CA ASN A 25 20.96 -1.78 8.67
C ASN A 25 19.46 -2.03 8.45
N LEU A 26 18.96 -1.81 7.23
CA LEU A 26 17.55 -2.02 6.89
C LEU A 26 17.25 -3.49 6.61
N SER A 27 16.09 -3.95 7.06
CA SER A 27 15.48 -5.20 6.64
C SER A 27 15.15 -5.18 5.13
N PRO A 28 14.95 -6.33 4.47
CA PRO A 28 14.66 -6.34 3.03
C PRO A 28 13.39 -5.54 2.66
N GLU A 29 12.36 -5.59 3.52
CA GLU A 29 11.12 -4.81 3.37
C GLU A 29 11.41 -3.29 3.42
N GLU A 30 12.25 -2.86 4.37
CA GLU A 30 12.58 -1.44 4.54
C GLU A 30 13.53 -0.92 3.46
N ARG A 31 14.41 -1.77 2.91
CA ARG A 31 15.25 -1.41 1.76
C ARG A 31 14.42 -1.11 0.53
N GLU A 32 13.35 -1.87 0.30
CA GLU A 32 12.44 -1.62 -0.82
C GLU A 32 11.81 -0.22 -0.71
N ILE A 33 11.37 0.16 0.50
CA ILE A 33 10.88 1.51 0.81
C ILE A 33 11.97 2.55 0.50
N TYR A 34 13.18 2.34 1.04
CA TYR A 34 14.31 3.24 0.79
C TYR A 34 14.56 3.45 -0.70
N HIS A 35 14.62 2.38 -1.50
CA HIS A 35 14.84 2.46 -2.94
C HIS A 35 13.71 3.17 -3.69
N ARG A 36 12.45 2.89 -3.34
CA ARG A 36 11.29 3.56 -3.95
C ARG A 36 11.29 5.06 -3.68
N PHE A 37 11.67 5.48 -2.48
CA PHE A 37 11.69 6.89 -2.10
C PHE A 37 12.99 7.63 -2.46
N LYS A 38 14.03 6.91 -2.86
CA LYS A 38 15.32 7.48 -3.30
C LYS A 38 15.19 8.43 -4.49
N ILE A 39 14.19 8.26 -5.35
CA ILE A 39 13.94 9.14 -6.49
C ILE A 39 13.54 10.57 -6.08
N PHE A 40 12.94 10.73 -4.90
CA PHE A 40 12.47 12.03 -4.40
C PHE A 40 13.57 12.87 -3.75
N MET A 41 14.77 12.31 -3.59
CA MET A 41 15.92 13.00 -3.01
C MET A 41 16.14 14.37 -3.66
N ARG A 42 15.93 14.52 -4.96
CA ARG A 42 16.14 15.80 -5.66
C ARG A 42 15.32 16.97 -5.11
N PHE A 43 14.19 16.70 -4.45
CA PHE A 43 13.23 17.72 -4.03
C PHE A 43 13.34 18.11 -2.55
N HIS A 44 14.12 17.38 -1.77
CA HIS A 44 14.27 17.57 -0.33
C HIS A 44 15.71 17.85 0.04
N SER A 45 15.96 18.51 1.17
CA SER A 45 17.30 18.54 1.76
C SER A 45 17.75 17.13 2.19
N ASN A 46 19.06 16.92 2.42
CA ASN A 46 19.55 15.62 2.88
C ASN A 46 18.90 15.19 4.21
N GLU A 47 18.66 16.15 5.10
CA GLU A 47 18.07 15.90 6.41
C GLU A 47 16.58 15.58 6.30
N GLU A 48 15.82 16.38 5.55
CA GLU A 48 14.39 16.12 5.30
C GLU A 48 14.17 14.75 4.66
N GLN A 49 15.01 14.35 3.71
CA GLN A 49 14.90 13.04 3.10
C GLN A 49 15.11 11.92 4.12
N LYS A 50 16.12 12.05 4.99
CA LYS A 50 16.39 11.05 6.04
C LYS A 50 15.24 10.97 7.03
N GLU A 51 14.70 12.11 7.42
CA GLU A 51 13.54 12.18 8.31
C GLU A 51 12.30 11.56 7.67
N LEU A 52 12.02 11.88 6.40
CA LEU A 52 10.93 11.30 5.64
C LEU A 52 11.03 9.77 5.61
N LEU A 53 12.19 9.24 5.24
CA LEU A 53 12.44 7.79 5.19
C LEU A 53 12.26 7.14 6.57
N LYS A 54 12.81 7.75 7.62
CA LYS A 54 12.66 7.29 9.00
C LYS A 54 11.19 7.25 9.44
N ASN A 55 10.40 8.25 9.07
CA ASN A 55 8.99 8.34 9.41
C ASN A 55 8.17 7.28 8.66
N ILE A 56 8.40 7.11 7.36
CA ILE A 56 7.71 6.09 6.55
C ILE A 56 8.02 4.67 7.07
N ILE A 57 9.30 4.39 7.39
CA ILE A 57 9.68 3.08 7.94
C ILE A 57 9.00 2.84 9.29
N LYS A 58 9.03 3.83 10.18
CA LYS A 58 8.33 3.73 11.48
C LYS A 58 6.84 3.52 11.31
N GLU A 59 6.21 4.24 10.39
CA GLU A 59 4.79 4.11 10.08
C GLU A 59 4.48 2.66 9.67
N GLN A 60 5.26 2.10 8.74
CA GLN A 60 5.11 0.70 8.32
C GLN A 60 5.31 -0.29 9.47
N GLN A 61 6.30 -0.07 10.34
CA GLN A 61 6.51 -0.89 11.54
C GLN A 61 5.32 -0.81 12.51
N ILE A 62 4.76 0.38 12.71
CA ILE A 62 3.58 0.60 13.55
C ILE A 62 2.37 -0.12 12.96
N PHE A 63 2.11 0.02 11.66
CA PHE A 63 1.03 -0.70 10.99
C PHE A 63 1.18 -2.21 11.13
N LYS A 64 2.37 -2.75 10.87
CA LYS A 64 2.68 -4.18 11.07
C LYS A 64 2.41 -4.61 12.50
N ARG A 65 2.82 -3.80 13.48
CA ARG A 65 2.58 -4.08 14.90
C ARG A 65 1.10 -4.06 15.27
N ILE A 66 0.32 -3.12 14.74
CA ILE A 66 -1.13 -3.05 14.96
C ILE A 66 -1.80 -4.31 14.40
N LEU A 67 -1.47 -4.70 13.17
CA LEU A 67 -2.00 -5.90 12.53
C LEU A 67 -1.64 -7.17 13.32
N ASP A 68 -0.39 -7.29 13.75
CA ASP A 68 0.05 -8.41 14.60
C ASP A 68 -0.73 -8.49 15.92
N LEU A 69 -1.00 -7.34 16.55
CA LEU A 69 -1.78 -7.30 17.80
C LEU A 69 -3.27 -7.61 17.57
N GLN A 70 -3.84 -7.16 16.45
CA GLN A 70 -5.20 -7.50 16.06
C GLN A 70 -5.32 -9.01 15.80
N ASP A 71 -4.36 -9.60 15.09
CA ASP A 71 -4.31 -11.05 14.85
C ASP A 71 -4.13 -11.86 16.13
N ALA A 72 -3.29 -11.39 17.07
CA ALA A 72 -3.17 -12.02 18.38
C ALA A 72 -4.51 -11.98 19.14
N ARG A 73 -5.27 -10.88 19.03
CA ARG A 73 -6.59 -10.75 19.66
C ARG A 73 -7.61 -11.70 19.03
N THR A 74 -7.64 -11.83 17.70
CA THR A 74 -8.54 -12.78 17.02
C THR A 74 -8.17 -14.23 17.29
N ALA A 75 -6.89 -14.52 17.53
CA ALA A 75 -6.40 -15.82 18.00
C ALA A 75 -6.74 -16.11 19.48
N GLY A 76 -7.37 -15.17 20.18
CA GLY A 76 -7.84 -15.35 21.56
C GLY A 76 -6.85 -14.93 22.64
N CYS A 77 -5.73 -14.27 22.30
CA CYS A 77 -4.81 -13.71 23.29
C CYS A 77 -5.50 -12.57 24.04
N ARG A 78 -5.49 -12.63 25.38
CA ARG A 78 -6.11 -11.62 26.25
C ARG A 78 -5.08 -10.78 27.00
N THR A 79 -3.83 -11.24 27.10
CA THR A 79 -2.74 -10.51 27.76
C THR A 79 -1.60 -10.18 26.81
N ALA A 80 -0.82 -9.14 27.14
CA ALA A 80 0.35 -8.74 26.34
C ALA A 80 1.45 -9.83 26.30
N ALA A 81 1.54 -10.63 27.37
CA ALA A 81 2.46 -11.76 27.46
C ALA A 81 2.05 -12.90 26.50
N GLU A 82 0.76 -13.24 26.45
CA GLU A 82 0.22 -14.20 25.49
C GLU A 82 0.43 -13.74 24.04
N ALA A 83 0.11 -12.48 23.75
CA ALA A 83 0.30 -11.91 22.41
C ALA A 83 1.77 -11.97 21.97
N SER A 84 2.71 -11.67 22.88
CA SER A 84 4.15 -11.76 22.58
C SER A 84 4.57 -13.19 22.24
N ARG A 85 4.13 -14.18 23.03
CA ARG A 85 4.41 -15.61 22.78
C ARG A 85 3.82 -16.08 21.45
N TYR A 86 2.55 -15.77 21.18
CA TYR A 86 1.88 -16.10 19.93
C TYR A 86 2.63 -15.54 18.72
N LEU A 87 3.05 -14.28 18.77
CA LEU A 87 3.79 -13.64 17.67
C LEU A 87 5.20 -14.20 17.50
N GLU A 88 5.87 -14.62 18.58
CA GLU A 88 7.14 -15.34 18.49
C GLU A 88 6.97 -16.71 17.82
N ASP A 89 5.98 -17.48 18.23
CA ASP A 89 5.70 -18.79 17.64
C ASP A 89 5.28 -18.67 16.18
N LYS A 90 4.48 -17.66 15.84
CA LYS A 90 4.12 -17.32 14.45
C LYS A 90 5.35 -16.97 13.61
N ARG A 91 6.33 -16.24 14.18
CA ARG A 91 7.60 -15.92 13.50
C ARG A 91 8.47 -17.15 13.29
N LYS A 92 8.61 -18.02 14.30
CA LYS A 92 9.38 -19.28 14.20
C LYS A 92 8.84 -20.18 13.09
N LYS A 93 7.53 -20.41 13.06
CA LYS A 93 6.86 -21.22 12.02
C LYS A 93 7.10 -20.67 10.61
N LYS A 94 7.02 -19.35 10.42
CA LYS A 94 7.30 -18.71 9.11
C LYS A 94 8.76 -18.91 8.66
N THR A 95 9.73 -18.82 9.57
CA THR A 95 11.15 -19.02 9.27
C THR A 95 11.47 -20.49 8.95
N GLU A 96 10.83 -21.43 9.65
CA GLU A 96 10.95 -22.85 9.38
C GLU A 96 10.35 -23.20 8.01
N GLU A 97 9.16 -22.68 7.69
CA GLU A 97 8.51 -22.89 6.39
C GLU A 97 9.32 -22.31 5.23
N SER A 98 9.90 -21.12 5.37
CA SER A 98 10.76 -20.53 4.33
C SER A 98 12.05 -21.32 4.12
N SER A 99 12.62 -21.89 5.18
CA SER A 99 13.81 -22.76 5.10
C SER A 99 13.52 -24.09 4.40
N LEU A 100 12.32 -24.65 4.59
CA LEU A 100 11.88 -25.88 3.94
C LEU A 100 11.65 -25.66 2.43
N ARG A 101 11.02 -24.54 2.04
CA ARG A 101 10.82 -24.18 0.62
C ARG A 101 12.14 -24.01 -0.15
N ILE A 102 13.19 -23.51 0.51
CA ILE A 102 14.52 -23.35 -0.11
C ILE A 102 15.19 -24.72 -0.33
N LYS A 103 15.03 -25.67 0.60
CA LYS A 103 15.54 -27.04 0.47
C LYS A 103 14.83 -27.83 -0.63
N GLU A 104 13.52 -27.66 -0.77
CA GLU A 104 12.74 -28.32 -1.82
C GLU A 104 13.10 -27.78 -3.22
N SER A 105 13.37 -26.48 -3.34
CA SER A 105 13.85 -25.85 -4.57
C SER A 105 15.28 -26.26 -4.98
N SER A 106 16.08 -26.85 -4.08
CA SER A 106 17.46 -27.28 -4.37
C SER A 106 17.58 -28.77 -4.70
N GLN A 107 16.47 -29.53 -4.67
CA GLN A 107 16.46 -30.98 -4.95
C GLN A 107 15.97 -31.34 -6.37
N ALA A 108 15.73 -30.36 -7.24
CA ALA A 108 15.45 -30.56 -8.66
C ALA A 108 16.54 -29.91 -9.53
N GLY A 109 17.62 -30.65 -9.83
CA GLY A 109 18.59 -30.20 -10.84
C GLY A 109 20.00 -30.77 -10.72
N LEU A 110 20.17 -32.08 -10.89
CA LEU A 110 21.46 -32.65 -11.30
C LEU A 110 21.42 -32.91 -12.82
N SER A 111 22.20 -32.13 -13.58
CA SER A 111 22.95 -32.52 -14.79
C SER A 111 23.03 -31.36 -15.80
N GLY A 112 24.27 -30.96 -16.15
CA GLY A 112 24.52 -30.13 -17.33
C GLY A 112 25.56 -29.03 -17.15
N LYS A 113 26.75 -29.26 -17.69
CA LYS A 113 27.96 -28.39 -17.72
C LYS A 113 27.70 -27.01 -18.35
N GLY A 114 28.44 -25.98 -17.87
CA GLY A 114 29.13 -25.03 -18.75
C GLY A 114 28.73 -23.54 -18.71
N LEU A 115 29.75 -22.72 -18.43
CA LEU A 115 30.00 -21.33 -18.85
C LEU A 115 29.38 -20.11 -18.10
N GLN A 116 30.32 -19.33 -17.57
CA GLN A 116 30.29 -17.94 -17.13
C GLN A 116 29.51 -16.99 -18.04
N ILE A 117 28.57 -16.20 -17.49
CA ILE A 117 28.23 -14.85 -18.00
C ILE A 117 27.90 -13.91 -16.83
N SER A 118 28.44 -12.69 -16.94
CA SER A 118 28.47 -11.52 -16.07
C SER A 118 27.15 -11.05 -15.42
N PRO A 119 27.24 -10.31 -14.29
CA PRO A 119 26.11 -9.64 -13.69
C PRO A 119 25.84 -8.31 -14.43
N TRP A 120 24.72 -8.21 -15.15
CA TRP A 120 23.78 -7.07 -15.21
C TRP A 120 22.83 -7.19 -16.44
N GLY A 121 21.54 -7.36 -16.14
CA GLY A 121 20.38 -7.17 -17.03
C GLY A 121 19.70 -8.45 -17.52
N PRO A 122 18.39 -8.44 -17.89
CA PRO A 122 17.33 -7.46 -17.69
C PRO A 122 16.14 -8.03 -16.86
N PHE A 123 15.32 -7.12 -16.34
CA PHE A 123 14.00 -7.38 -15.76
C PHE A 123 13.19 -8.39 -16.60
N LYS A 124 12.81 -9.51 -15.98
CA LYS A 124 11.68 -10.32 -16.44
C LYS A 124 10.87 -10.75 -15.22
N GLY A 125 9.72 -10.11 -15.08
CA GLY A 125 8.70 -10.50 -14.12
C GLY A 125 8.17 -11.90 -14.42
N SER A 126 7.89 -12.64 -13.35
CA SER A 126 6.93 -13.73 -13.26
C SER A 126 6.68 -13.88 -11.75
N THR A 127 5.63 -13.24 -11.24
CA THR A 127 4.31 -13.87 -11.03
C THR A 127 4.37 -14.97 -9.98
N ALA A 128 4.16 -14.57 -8.71
CA ALA A 128 3.39 -15.33 -7.71
C ALA A 128 3.25 -14.53 -6.40
N ILE A 129 2.89 -13.24 -6.48
CA ILE A 129 2.38 -12.48 -5.32
C ILE A 129 1.35 -11.44 -5.80
N SER A 130 0.42 -11.87 -6.65
CA SER A 130 -0.66 -11.01 -7.15
C SER A 130 -1.99 -11.65 -6.80
N SER A 131 -2.53 -11.21 -5.66
CA SER A 131 -3.97 -11.18 -5.36
C SER A 131 -4.26 -10.59 -3.97
N SER A 132 -3.27 -10.58 -3.05
CA SER A 132 -3.47 -10.05 -1.69
C SER A 132 -3.13 -8.56 -1.52
N LEU A 133 -2.40 -7.94 -2.46
CA LEU A 133 -1.84 -6.60 -2.28
C LEU A 133 -2.55 -5.49 -3.09
N ASP A 134 -3.72 -5.80 -3.65
CA ASP A 134 -4.61 -4.81 -4.31
C ASP A 134 -5.90 -4.55 -3.52
N TYR A 135 -6.08 -5.19 -2.38
CA TYR A 135 -7.19 -4.90 -1.47
C TYR A 135 -6.89 -3.58 -0.77
N TRP A 136 -7.44 -2.49 -1.30
CA TRP A 136 -7.54 -1.24 -0.55
C TRP A 136 -8.43 -1.52 0.67
N ASP A 137 -7.77 -1.80 1.80
CA ASP A 137 -8.46 -2.08 3.04
C ASP A 137 -8.94 -0.76 3.66
N ILE A 138 -10.25 -0.61 3.64
CA ILE A 138 -10.94 0.59 4.06
C ILE A 138 -11.38 0.48 5.52
N THR A 139 -11.29 -0.70 6.13
CA THR A 139 -11.80 -0.97 7.48
C THR A 139 -11.16 -0.12 8.59
N ALA A 140 -9.97 0.43 8.35
CA ALA A 140 -9.29 1.33 9.29
C ALA A 140 -9.55 2.83 9.03
N LEU A 141 -10.36 3.19 8.04
CA LEU A 141 -10.58 4.58 7.61
C LEU A 141 -11.84 5.18 8.27
N VAL A 142 -11.74 6.45 8.67
CA VAL A 142 -12.82 7.18 9.35
C VAL A 142 -14.10 7.17 8.50
N GLY A 143 -15.19 6.66 9.07
CA GLY A 143 -16.51 6.55 8.44
C GLY A 143 -16.78 5.21 7.76
N ALA A 144 -15.84 4.25 7.75
CA ALA A 144 -16.07 2.90 7.23
C ALA A 144 -17.18 2.16 7.99
N ASP A 145 -17.30 2.42 9.29
CA ASP A 145 -18.26 1.82 10.21
C ASP A 145 -19.73 2.21 9.87
N LEU A 146 -19.91 3.32 9.16
CA LEU A 146 -21.22 3.83 8.73
C LEU A 146 -21.66 3.26 7.37
N LEU A 147 -20.77 2.53 6.69
CA LEU A 147 -21.02 1.94 5.38
C LEU A 147 -21.54 0.51 5.51
N SER A 148 -22.53 0.16 4.69
CA SER A 148 -22.95 -1.23 4.55
C SER A 148 -21.86 -2.07 3.88
N GLN A 149 -21.90 -3.40 4.05
CA GLN A 149 -20.92 -4.31 3.46
C GLN A 149 -20.81 -4.19 1.93
N THR A 150 -21.90 -3.82 1.25
CA THR A 150 -21.94 -3.55 -0.19
C THR A 150 -21.26 -2.24 -0.56
N GLU A 151 -21.32 -1.23 0.31
CA GLU A 151 -20.69 0.07 0.10
C GLU A 151 -19.20 0.05 0.42
N GLN A 152 -18.81 -0.67 1.46
CA GLN A 152 -17.41 -0.93 1.76
C GLN A 152 -16.72 -1.62 0.57
N ARG A 153 -17.37 -2.64 -0.02
CA ARG A 153 -16.87 -3.31 -1.24
C ARG A 153 -16.71 -2.34 -2.42
N LEU A 154 -17.70 -1.49 -2.67
CA LEU A 154 -17.64 -0.49 -3.73
C LEU A 154 -16.51 0.51 -3.50
N CYS A 155 -16.33 0.97 -2.26
CA CYS A 155 -15.25 1.89 -1.91
C CYS A 155 -13.88 1.24 -2.14
N SER A 156 -13.71 -0.04 -1.78
CA SER A 156 -12.45 -0.78 -1.99
C SER A 156 -12.17 -1.02 -3.47
N GLU A 157 -13.19 -1.38 -4.25
CA GLU A 157 -13.07 -1.61 -5.70
C GLU A 157 -12.74 -0.30 -6.46
N MET A 158 -13.47 0.77 -6.15
CA MET A 158 -13.33 2.06 -6.83
C MET A 158 -12.22 2.94 -6.23
N LYS A 159 -11.55 2.49 -5.17
CA LYS A 159 -10.53 3.21 -4.39
C LYS A 159 -11.02 4.60 -3.97
N ILE A 160 -12.21 4.64 -3.36
CA ILE A 160 -12.84 5.85 -2.82
C ILE A 160 -12.74 5.82 -1.30
N LEU A 161 -12.34 6.93 -0.69
CA LEU A 161 -12.29 7.06 0.76
C LEU A 161 -13.73 7.08 1.35
N PRO A 162 -14.05 6.37 2.46
CA PRO A 162 -15.39 6.35 3.05
C PRO A 162 -16.00 7.72 3.28
N SER A 163 -15.21 8.64 3.84
CA SER A 163 -15.64 10.02 4.08
C SER A 163 -16.03 10.73 2.78
N HIS A 164 -15.27 10.49 1.70
CA HIS A 164 -15.58 11.06 0.39
C HIS A 164 -16.84 10.44 -0.21
N TYR A 165 -16.99 9.13 -0.11
CA TYR A 165 -18.19 8.42 -0.56
C TYR A 165 -19.45 8.88 0.19
N LEU A 166 -19.37 9.06 1.51
CA LEU A 166 -20.46 9.59 2.34
C LEU A 166 -20.83 11.02 1.94
N ASN A 167 -19.84 11.88 1.70
CA ASN A 167 -20.10 13.23 1.18
C ASN A 167 -20.80 13.18 -0.19
N MET A 168 -20.35 12.31 -1.10
CA MET A 168 -20.99 12.15 -2.40
C MET A 168 -22.44 11.66 -2.27
N LEU A 169 -22.69 10.68 -1.40
CA LEU A 169 -24.05 10.21 -1.10
C LEU A 169 -24.94 11.35 -0.59
N GLN A 170 -24.47 12.10 0.40
CA GLN A 170 -25.22 13.18 1.01
C GLN A 170 -25.53 14.29 -0.01
N THR A 171 -24.53 14.73 -0.77
CA THR A 171 -24.70 15.77 -1.78
C THR A 171 -25.68 15.32 -2.87
N ILE A 172 -25.52 14.13 -3.46
CA ILE A 172 -26.45 13.65 -4.48
C ILE A 172 -27.87 13.50 -3.91
N SER A 173 -28.00 12.94 -2.70
CA SER A 173 -29.31 12.78 -2.05
C SER A 173 -30.00 14.11 -1.76
N THR A 174 -29.25 15.20 -1.54
CA THR A 174 -29.80 16.54 -1.31
C THR A 174 -30.18 17.21 -2.64
N GLU A 175 -29.42 16.97 -3.70
CA GLU A 175 -29.63 17.62 -5.01
C GLU A 175 -30.71 16.96 -5.87
N ILE A 176 -31.09 15.70 -5.60
CA ILE A 176 -32.23 15.02 -6.24
C ILE A 176 -33.56 15.76 -5.98
N PRO A 177 -33.97 16.02 -4.72
CA PRO A 177 -35.22 16.75 -4.46
C PRO A 177 -35.15 18.21 -4.92
N ASN A 178 -33.96 18.81 -4.99
CA ASN A 178 -33.76 20.15 -5.55
C ASN A 178 -33.93 20.20 -7.08
N GLY A 179 -34.03 19.04 -7.75
CA GLY A 179 -34.21 18.93 -9.19
C GLY A 179 -32.94 19.13 -10.01
N ASN A 180 -31.78 19.29 -9.37
CA ASN A 180 -30.48 19.50 -10.00
C ASN A 180 -29.86 18.20 -10.53
N VAL A 181 -30.24 17.05 -9.99
CA VAL A 181 -29.76 15.73 -10.44
C VAL A 181 -30.93 14.86 -10.88
N LYS A 182 -31.11 14.73 -12.20
CA LYS A 182 -32.11 13.83 -12.79
C LYS A 182 -31.48 12.63 -13.48
N LYS A 183 -30.25 12.78 -13.95
CA LYS A 183 -29.48 11.73 -14.63
C LYS A 183 -28.10 11.58 -14.01
N LYS A 184 -27.47 10.42 -14.27
CA LYS A 184 -26.07 10.14 -13.89
C LYS A 184 -25.12 11.24 -14.37
N SER A 185 -25.31 11.77 -15.57
CA SER A 185 -24.52 12.85 -16.16
C SER A 185 -24.53 14.13 -15.31
N ASP A 186 -25.66 14.43 -14.70
CA ASP A 186 -25.87 15.67 -13.95
C ASP A 186 -25.13 15.61 -12.61
N ALA A 187 -25.10 14.42 -12.00
CA ALA A 187 -24.33 14.17 -10.77
C ALA A 187 -22.83 14.41 -10.97
N HIS A 188 -22.27 14.11 -12.16
CA HIS A 188 -20.84 14.32 -12.42
C HIS A 188 -20.44 15.80 -12.33
N ILE A 189 -21.33 16.72 -12.70
CA ILE A 189 -21.04 18.17 -12.70
C ILE A 189 -20.84 18.69 -11.25
N LEU A 190 -21.44 18.01 -10.26
CA LEU A 190 -21.35 18.39 -8.86
C LEU A 190 -20.02 18.02 -8.19
N PHE A 191 -19.20 17.16 -8.81
CA PHE A 191 -17.97 16.66 -8.20
C PHE A 191 -16.78 16.78 -9.13
N LYS A 192 -15.63 17.22 -8.60
CA LYS A 192 -14.33 17.16 -9.30
C LYS A 192 -13.71 15.76 -9.22
N VAL A 193 -14.48 14.75 -9.60
CA VAL A 193 -14.11 13.32 -9.47
C VAL A 193 -14.37 12.64 -10.82
N GLU A 194 -13.62 11.58 -11.11
CA GLU A 194 -13.80 10.78 -12.33
C GLU A 194 -15.27 10.33 -12.53
N PRO A 195 -15.84 10.47 -13.75
CA PRO A 195 -17.23 10.14 -14.02
C PRO A 195 -17.61 8.71 -13.59
N CYS A 196 -16.72 7.74 -13.81
CA CYS A 196 -16.94 6.34 -13.44
C CYS A 196 -17.22 6.15 -11.94
N LYS A 197 -16.57 6.93 -11.06
CA LYS A 197 -16.78 6.87 -9.60
C LYS A 197 -18.15 7.42 -9.24
N VAL A 198 -18.48 8.60 -9.77
CA VAL A 198 -19.77 9.26 -9.52
C VAL A 198 -20.94 8.40 -9.99
N TYR A 199 -20.82 7.78 -11.17
CA TYR A 199 -21.89 6.93 -11.71
C TYR A 199 -22.12 5.67 -10.87
N ARG A 200 -21.06 5.06 -10.32
CA ARG A 200 -21.18 3.92 -9.40
C ARG A 200 -21.83 4.30 -8.08
N VAL A 201 -21.54 5.48 -7.54
CA VAL A 201 -22.21 6.00 -6.34
C VAL A 201 -23.69 6.28 -6.63
N TYR A 202 -24.00 6.88 -7.77
CA TYR A 202 -25.38 7.11 -8.21
C TYR A 202 -26.15 5.78 -8.37
N ASP A 203 -25.53 4.77 -8.98
CA ASP A 203 -26.13 3.44 -9.09
C ASP A 203 -26.45 2.79 -7.74
N MET A 204 -25.59 3.03 -6.73
CA MET A 204 -25.86 2.56 -5.38
C MET A 204 -27.06 3.28 -4.75
N LEU A 205 -27.23 4.58 -5.00
CA LEU A 205 -28.40 5.35 -4.55
C LEU A 205 -29.70 4.89 -5.22
N VAL A 206 -29.67 4.58 -6.52
CA VAL A 206 -30.82 4.01 -7.24
C VAL A 206 -31.18 2.64 -6.65
N LYS A 207 -30.18 1.77 -6.40
CA LYS A 207 -30.41 0.46 -5.75
C LYS A 207 -31.01 0.59 -4.35
N LYS A 208 -30.70 1.66 -3.62
CA LYS A 208 -31.27 1.97 -2.30
C LYS A 208 -32.65 2.63 -2.37
N GLY A 209 -33.19 2.88 -3.56
CA GLY A 209 -34.50 3.51 -3.76
C GLY A 209 -34.52 5.02 -3.50
N MET A 210 -33.35 5.67 -3.41
CA MET A 210 -33.21 7.10 -3.12
C MET A 210 -33.15 7.96 -4.39
N ALA A 211 -33.00 7.34 -5.56
CA ALA A 211 -32.96 7.99 -6.86
C ALA A 211 -33.81 7.22 -7.88
N GLN A 212 -34.38 7.92 -8.85
CA GLN A 212 -35.16 7.31 -9.94
C GLN A 212 -34.21 6.63 -10.95
N ALA A 213 -34.60 5.45 -11.44
CA ALA A 213 -33.82 4.63 -12.38
C ALA A 213 -33.77 5.23 -13.79
#